data_AF-A0A7C4MBJ6-F1
#
_entry.id   AF-A0A7C4MBJ6-F1
#
_cell.length_a   1.000
_cell.length_b   1.000
_cell.length_c   1.000
_cell.angle_alpha   90.00
_cell.angle_beta   90.00
_cell.angle_gamma   90.00
#
_symmetry.space_group_name_H-M   'P 1'
#
loop_
_entity.id
_entity.type
_entity.pdbx_description
1 polymer ?
#
loop_
_entity_poly.entity_id
_entity_poly.type
_entity_poly.pdbx_seq_one_letter_code
_entity_poly.pdbx_strand_id
1 'polypeptide(L)'
;MVGFQTRNVSHIGHEYAQKAALTFVNGLFINPLVGWKKAGDFKDEVIIKSYEILLEHCFPKGSVVFAVLSIEMRYAGSREAIHHAIVRKNLGCTHFIVGRDHAGVGNFHRPYEAWEIFKIFPDLGITPLFIPESFYCKKCNSVVNIKVCPHKEEDRIVVSGT
;
A
#
# COMPACT_ATOMS: atom_id res chain seq x y z
N MET A 1 -3.13 8.61 -12.51
CA MET A 1 -2.48 8.60 -11.17
C MET A 1 -3.04 7.46 -10.34
N VAL A 2 -2.19 6.82 -9.52
CA VAL A 2 -2.58 5.74 -8.60
C VAL A 2 -2.42 6.18 -7.14
N GLY A 3 -3.43 5.94 -6.31
CA GLY A 3 -3.37 6.23 -4.87
C GLY A 3 -2.76 5.09 -4.06
N PHE A 4 -1.92 5.44 -3.08
CA PHE A 4 -1.34 4.54 -2.09
C PHE A 4 -1.69 5.02 -0.67
N GLN A 5 -2.48 4.22 0.04
CA GLN A 5 -2.79 4.42 1.46
C GLN A 5 -1.70 3.80 2.33
N THR A 6 -1.34 4.46 3.42
CA THR A 6 -0.52 3.87 4.48
C THR A 6 -0.83 4.51 5.83
N ARG A 7 -0.61 3.74 6.91
CA ARG A 7 -0.53 4.23 8.29
C ARG A 7 0.81 3.89 8.95
N ASN A 8 1.74 3.30 8.19
CA ASN A 8 3.03 2.79 8.64
C ASN A 8 4.16 3.53 7.94
N VAL A 9 5.35 3.45 8.54
CA VAL A 9 6.61 3.84 7.89
C VAL A 9 6.83 3.06 6.59
N SER A 10 7.55 3.67 5.65
CA SER A 10 7.92 2.96 4.42
C SER A 10 8.95 1.86 4.69
N HIS A 11 8.75 0.71 4.07
CA HIS A 11 9.74 -0.36 3.96
C HIS A 11 9.78 -0.87 2.52
N ILE A 12 10.70 -1.77 2.21
CA ILE A 12 10.97 -2.20 0.83
C ILE A 12 9.74 -2.80 0.12
N GLY A 13 8.83 -3.46 0.86
CA GLY A 13 7.57 -3.92 0.28
C GLY A 13 6.59 -2.81 -0.12
N HIS A 14 6.54 -1.70 0.63
CA HIS A 14 5.76 -0.53 0.22
C HIS A 14 6.36 0.08 -1.05
N GLU A 15 7.69 0.24 -1.08
CA GLU A 15 8.40 0.74 -2.25
C GLU A 15 8.16 -0.14 -3.48
N TYR A 16 8.21 -1.47 -3.33
CA TYR A 16 7.91 -2.42 -4.39
C TYR A 16 6.50 -2.21 -4.97
N ALA A 17 5.48 -2.15 -4.10
CA ALA A 17 4.10 -1.97 -4.55
C ALA A 17 3.90 -0.62 -5.28
N GLN A 18 4.50 0.44 -4.75
CA GLN A 18 4.47 1.78 -5.33
C GLN A 18 5.13 1.82 -6.72
N LYS A 19 6.34 1.27 -6.85
CA LYS A 19 7.07 1.20 -8.13
C LYS A 19 6.41 0.27 -9.12
N ALA A 20 5.87 -0.86 -8.68
CA ALA A 20 5.12 -1.78 -9.53
C ALA A 20 3.88 -1.10 -10.12
N ALA A 21 3.16 -0.30 -9.33
CA ALA A 21 1.99 0.43 -9.81
C ALA A 21 2.35 1.54 -10.81
N LEU A 22 3.49 2.21 -10.66
CA LEU A 22 3.99 3.22 -11.60
C LEU A 22 4.27 2.66 -13.00
N THR A 23 4.32 1.34 -13.20
CA THR A 23 4.43 0.76 -14.55
C THR A 23 3.14 0.91 -15.37
N PHE A 24 2.00 1.15 -14.72
CA PHE A 24 0.69 1.25 -15.35
C PHE A 24 0.12 2.67 -15.40
N VAL A 25 0.73 3.63 -14.67
CA VAL A 25 0.24 5.00 -14.56
C VAL A 25 1.38 6.01 -14.57
N ASN A 26 1.08 7.27 -14.93
CA ASN A 26 2.11 8.32 -15.02
C ASN A 26 2.49 8.98 -13.68
N GLY A 27 1.84 8.61 -12.58
CA GLY A 27 2.11 9.24 -11.29
C GLY A 27 1.49 8.50 -10.11
N LEU A 28 2.16 8.61 -8.98
CA LEU A 28 1.80 7.99 -7.70
C LEU A 28 1.34 9.07 -6.72
N PHE A 29 0.24 8.83 -6.03
CA PHE A 29 -0.23 9.66 -4.93
C PHE A 29 -0.05 8.90 -3.61
N ILE A 30 1.04 9.19 -2.90
CA ILE A 30 1.29 8.63 -1.58
C ILE A 30 0.54 9.50 -0.57
N ASN A 31 -0.42 8.89 0.11
CA ASN A 31 -1.37 9.61 0.93
C ASN A 31 -1.46 8.98 2.33
N PRO A 32 -0.44 9.18 3.18
CA PRO A 32 -0.41 8.61 4.53
C PRO A 32 -1.51 9.22 5.40
N LEU A 33 -2.16 8.38 6.18
CA LEU A 33 -3.17 8.81 7.13
C LEU A 33 -2.49 9.38 8.38
N VAL A 34 -2.92 10.59 8.76
CA VAL A 34 -2.54 11.27 10.01
C VAL A 34 -3.79 11.49 10.86
N GLY A 35 -3.70 11.25 12.17
CA GLY A 35 -4.86 11.18 13.04
C GLY A 35 -4.81 10.01 14.01
N TRP A 36 -5.94 9.76 14.69
CA TRP A 36 -6.02 8.71 15.70
C TRP A 36 -5.72 7.33 15.12
N LYS A 37 -4.85 6.60 15.82
CA LYS A 37 -4.43 5.23 15.54
C LYS A 37 -4.39 4.43 16.85
N LYS A 38 -4.49 3.11 16.76
CA LYS A 38 -4.42 2.21 17.91
C LYS A 38 -3.02 2.27 18.56
N ALA A 39 -2.94 1.86 19.82
CA ALA A 39 -1.65 1.67 20.49
C ALA A 39 -0.78 0.65 19.73
N GLY A 40 0.51 0.98 19.54
CA GLY A 40 1.48 0.19 18.78
C GLY A 40 1.73 0.66 17.36
N ASP A 41 0.89 1.56 16.81
CA ASP A 41 1.16 2.18 15.50
C ASP A 41 2.22 3.29 15.59
N PHE A 42 2.91 3.54 14.48
CA PHE A 42 3.93 4.58 14.37
C PHE A 42 3.36 5.99 14.55
N LYS A 43 4.18 6.91 15.08
CA LYS A 43 3.84 8.33 15.14
C LYS A 43 3.81 8.96 13.76
N ASP A 44 2.92 9.94 13.56
CA ASP A 44 2.74 10.64 12.28
C ASP A 44 4.04 11.28 11.79
N GLU A 45 4.80 11.92 12.69
CA GLU A 45 6.10 12.53 12.38
C GLU A 45 7.11 11.53 11.82
N VAL A 46 7.10 10.29 12.31
CA VAL A 46 8.03 9.23 11.88
C VAL A 46 7.59 8.68 10.51
N ILE A 47 6.28 8.50 10.30
CA ILE A 47 5.73 8.08 9.01
C ILE A 47 6.10 9.11 7.95
N ILE A 48 5.82 10.39 8.19
CA ILE A 48 6.12 11.49 7.27
C ILE A 48 7.61 11.51 6.95
N LYS A 49 8.47 11.52 7.98
CA LYS A 49 9.93 11.53 7.79
C LYS A 49 10.44 10.34 6.97
N SER A 50 9.88 9.15 7.20
CA SER A 50 10.25 7.94 6.44
C SER A 50 9.95 8.09 4.95
N TYR A 51 8.79 8.67 4.61
CA TYR A 51 8.41 8.90 3.22
C TYR A 51 9.19 10.04 2.57
N GLU A 52 9.51 11.11 3.28
CA GLU A 52 10.39 12.16 2.74
C GLU A 52 11.73 11.58 2.28
N ILE A 53 12.36 10.76 3.13
CA ILE A 53 13.65 10.12 2.83
C ILE A 53 13.50 9.13 1.66
N LEU A 54 12.43 8.31 1.67
CA LEU A 54 12.14 7.39 0.55
C LEU A 54 12.01 8.15 -0.77
N LEU A 55 11.26 9.25 -0.78
CA LEU A 55 10.99 10.02 -2.00
C LEU A 55 12.23 10.76 -2.49
N GLU A 56 13.09 11.22 -1.59
CA GLU A 56 14.36 11.87 -1.93
C GLU A 56 15.33 10.91 -2.64
N HIS A 57 15.42 9.66 -2.18
CA HIS A 57 16.47 8.75 -2.64
C HIS A 57 16.00 7.63 -3.58
N CYS A 58 14.72 7.24 -3.55
CA CYS A 58 14.25 6.05 -4.24
C CYS A 58 13.30 6.33 -5.43
N PHE A 59 12.86 7.58 -5.65
CA PHE A 59 11.89 7.92 -6.70
C PHE A 59 12.40 9.02 -7.66
N PRO A 60 12.05 8.95 -8.96
CA PRO A 60 12.31 10.04 -9.89
C PRO A 60 11.57 11.32 -9.49
N LYS A 61 12.21 12.49 -9.67
CA LYS A 61 11.56 13.79 -9.43
C LYS A 61 10.30 13.93 -10.29
N GLY A 62 9.22 14.44 -9.68
CA GLY A 62 7.94 14.66 -10.35
C GLY A 62 7.06 13.41 -10.56
N SER A 63 7.53 12.22 -10.18
CA SER A 63 6.73 10.98 -10.31
C SER A 63 5.72 10.77 -9.18
N VAL A 64 5.86 11.51 -8.07
CA VAL A 64 5.06 11.33 -6.85
C VAL A 64 4.47 12.64 -6.38
N VAL A 65 3.18 12.62 -6.04
CA VAL A 65 2.52 13.61 -5.18
C VAL A 65 2.43 13.02 -3.78
N PHE A 66 2.92 13.76 -2.79
CA PHE A 66 2.88 13.37 -1.38
C PHE A 66 2.04 14.38 -0.59
N ALA A 67 0.96 13.91 0.03
CA ALA A 67 0.12 14.75 0.90
C ALA A 67 -0.51 13.89 1.98
N VAL A 68 -0.65 14.40 3.19
CA VAL A 68 -1.28 13.67 4.30
C VAL A 68 -2.81 13.61 4.15
N LEU A 69 -3.42 12.57 4.70
CA LEU A 69 -4.87 12.41 4.82
C LEU A 69 -5.27 12.51 6.29
N SER A 70 -5.92 13.60 6.68
CA SER A 70 -6.37 13.82 8.06
C SER A 70 -7.68 13.09 8.34
N ILE A 71 -7.61 11.79 8.63
CA ILE A 71 -8.74 10.97 9.07
C ILE A 71 -8.29 9.99 10.16
N GLU A 72 -9.23 9.42 10.91
CA GLU A 72 -8.94 8.34 11.85
C GLU A 72 -8.94 6.99 11.15
N MET A 73 -7.99 6.12 11.52
CA MET A 73 -8.00 4.73 11.05
C MET A 73 -9.10 3.95 11.79
N ARG A 74 -9.94 3.23 11.04
CA ARG A 74 -11.04 2.42 11.60
C ARG A 74 -10.65 0.96 11.84
N TYR A 75 -9.56 0.50 11.25
CA TYR A 75 -9.09 -0.88 11.32
C TYR A 75 -10.15 -1.90 10.85
N ALA A 76 -10.97 -1.51 9.88
CA ALA A 76 -12.15 -2.27 9.45
C ALA A 76 -11.88 -3.09 8.17
N GLY A 77 -10.60 -3.33 7.85
CA GLY A 77 -10.16 -4.21 6.78
C GLY A 77 -10.83 -3.89 5.44
N SER A 78 -11.50 -4.89 4.88
CA SER A 78 -12.19 -4.84 3.58
C SER A 78 -13.14 -3.65 3.43
N ARG A 79 -13.95 -3.32 4.46
CA ARG A 79 -14.88 -2.18 4.36
C ARG A 79 -14.14 -0.85 4.30
N GLU A 80 -13.04 -0.74 5.03
CA GLU A 80 -12.18 0.44 5.01
C GLU A 80 -11.35 0.54 3.74
N ALA A 81 -11.03 -0.59 3.08
CA ALA A 81 -10.40 -0.59 1.76
C ALA A 81 -11.30 0.09 0.70
N ILE A 82 -12.61 -0.18 0.72
CA ILE A 82 -13.59 0.51 -0.13
C ILE A 82 -13.67 1.99 0.20
N HIS A 83 -13.76 2.34 1.50
CA HIS A 83 -13.74 3.74 1.94
C HIS A 83 -12.49 4.48 1.44
N HIS A 84 -11.31 3.89 1.62
CA HIS A 84 -10.05 4.45 1.12
C HIS A 84 -10.06 4.64 -0.39
N ALA A 85 -10.57 3.68 -1.16
CA ALA A 85 -10.68 3.81 -2.61
C ALA A 85 -11.59 4.98 -3.03
N ILE A 86 -12.76 5.15 -2.38
CA ILE A 86 -13.67 6.27 -2.63
C ILE A 86 -12.99 7.61 -2.33
N VAL A 87 -12.30 7.71 -1.20
CA VAL A 87 -11.53 8.92 -0.86
C VAL A 87 -10.51 9.24 -1.96
N ARG A 88 -9.79 8.23 -2.48
CA ARG A 88 -8.77 8.43 -3.52
C ARG A 88 -9.39 8.81 -4.85
N LYS A 89 -10.55 8.26 -5.19
CA LYS A 89 -11.34 8.68 -6.36
C LYS A 89 -11.67 10.17 -6.29
N ASN A 90 -12.18 10.63 -5.14
CA ASN A 90 -12.54 12.03 -4.94
C ASN A 90 -11.33 12.96 -4.93
N LEU A 91 -10.14 12.46 -4.60
CA LEU A 91 -8.85 13.15 -4.72
C LEU A 91 -8.23 13.02 -6.13
N GLY A 92 -8.97 12.54 -7.13
CA GLY A 92 -8.54 12.49 -8.52
C GLY A 92 -7.71 11.26 -8.92
N CYS A 93 -7.62 10.24 -8.07
CA CYS A 93 -6.98 8.98 -8.46
C CYS A 93 -7.89 8.15 -9.35
N THR A 94 -7.30 7.65 -10.44
CA THR A 94 -7.94 6.68 -11.35
C THR A 94 -7.77 5.23 -10.90
N HIS A 95 -6.72 4.98 -10.11
CA HIS A 95 -6.34 3.65 -9.65
C HIS A 95 -6.05 3.69 -8.14
N PHE A 96 -6.19 2.56 -7.45
CA PHE A 96 -5.90 2.45 -6.02
C PHE A 96 -5.18 1.15 -5.68
N ILE A 97 -4.03 1.22 -5.02
CA ILE A 97 -3.28 0.02 -4.61
C ILE A 97 -3.96 -0.62 -3.41
N VAL A 98 -4.22 -1.93 -3.52
CA VAL A 98 -4.75 -2.74 -2.42
C VAL A 98 -3.81 -3.93 -2.22
N GLY A 99 -3.10 -3.91 -1.09
CA GLY A 99 -2.14 -4.95 -0.71
C GLY A 99 -2.75 -6.09 0.08
N ARG A 100 -1.88 -6.89 0.70
CA ARG A 100 -2.25 -7.89 1.71
C ARG A 100 -2.72 -7.22 3.00
N ASP A 101 -3.77 -7.75 3.62
CA ASP A 101 -4.35 -7.34 4.90
C ASP A 101 -4.64 -5.84 4.97
N HIS A 102 -5.17 -5.30 3.87
CA HIS A 102 -5.40 -3.86 3.72
C HIS A 102 -6.34 -3.35 4.82
N ALA A 103 -5.85 -2.38 5.60
CA ALA A 103 -6.56 -1.78 6.73
C ALA A 103 -6.94 -2.77 7.86
N GLY A 104 -6.26 -3.92 7.95
CA GLY A 104 -6.50 -4.92 8.98
C GLY A 104 -5.97 -4.56 10.37
N VAL A 105 -6.32 -5.43 11.33
CA VAL A 105 -5.84 -5.42 12.72
C VAL A 105 -5.63 -6.85 13.22
N GLY A 106 -4.41 -7.14 13.67
CA GLY A 106 -4.05 -8.48 14.13
C GLY A 106 -4.33 -9.52 13.04
N ASN A 107 -5.01 -10.61 13.39
CA ASN A 107 -5.42 -11.66 12.46
C ASN A 107 -6.95 -11.69 12.26
N PHE A 108 -7.64 -10.56 12.47
CA PHE A 108 -9.10 -10.50 12.37
C PHE A 108 -9.60 -10.64 10.92
N HIS A 109 -8.84 -10.12 9.95
CA HIS A 109 -9.17 -10.20 8.54
C HIS A 109 -8.30 -11.22 7.81
N ARG A 110 -8.85 -11.86 6.77
CA ARG A 110 -8.06 -12.75 5.91
C ARG A 110 -7.13 -11.92 5.01
N PRO A 111 -5.93 -12.43 4.68
CA PRO A 111 -4.89 -11.68 3.96
C PRO A 111 -5.33 -10.98 2.66
N TYR A 112 -6.29 -11.53 1.91
CA TYR A 112 -6.77 -10.96 0.64
C TYR A 112 -8.27 -10.69 0.64
N GLU A 113 -8.91 -10.62 1.81
CA GLU A 113 -10.35 -10.35 1.93
C GLU A 113 -10.73 -9.00 1.29
N ALA A 114 -9.84 -8.01 1.43
CA ALA A 114 -10.01 -6.70 0.83
C ALA A 114 -9.98 -6.72 -0.70
N TRP A 115 -9.55 -7.81 -1.36
CA TRP A 115 -9.64 -7.92 -2.82
C TRP A 115 -11.02 -8.43 -3.25
N GLU A 116 -11.58 -9.36 -2.49
CA GLU A 116 -12.87 -9.97 -2.76
C GLU A 116 -14.00 -8.94 -2.64
N ILE A 117 -13.93 -8.02 -1.67
CA ILE A 117 -14.98 -7.01 -1.49
C ILE A 117 -15.13 -6.07 -2.69
N PHE A 118 -14.06 -5.76 -3.43
CA PHE A 118 -14.17 -4.91 -4.64
C PHE A 118 -15.00 -5.56 -5.74
N LYS A 119 -15.10 -6.90 -5.78
CA LYS A 119 -15.95 -7.60 -6.76
C LYS A 119 -17.44 -7.33 -6.54
N ILE A 120 -17.82 -6.94 -5.32
CA ILE A 120 -19.19 -6.59 -4.93
C ILE A 120 -19.52 -5.13 -5.29
N PHE A 121 -18.51 -4.30 -5.57
CA PHE A 121 -18.65 -2.88 -5.95
C PHE A 121 -18.00 -2.61 -7.32
N PRO A 122 -18.48 -3.23 -8.42
CA PRO A 122 -17.87 -3.10 -9.75
C PRO A 122 -17.97 -1.68 -10.34
N ASP A 123 -18.89 -0.86 -9.84
CA ASP A 123 -19.23 0.48 -10.31
C ASP A 123 -18.59 1.60 -9.48
N LEU A 124 -17.61 1.28 -8.61
CA LEU A 124 -16.96 2.23 -7.71
C LEU A 124 -16.33 3.43 -8.44
N GLY A 125 -15.97 3.26 -9.72
CA GLY A 125 -15.39 4.31 -10.56
C GLY A 125 -13.93 4.61 -10.24
N ILE A 126 -13.23 3.66 -9.62
CA ILE A 126 -11.77 3.66 -9.42
C ILE A 126 -11.27 2.22 -9.57
N THR A 127 -10.20 2.04 -10.33
CA THR A 127 -9.67 0.70 -10.63
C THR A 127 -8.76 0.22 -9.50
N PRO A 128 -9.10 -0.87 -8.78
CA PRO A 128 -8.17 -1.44 -7.80
C PRO A 128 -6.98 -2.09 -8.51
N LEU A 129 -5.77 -1.87 -7.98
CA LEU A 129 -4.55 -2.58 -8.34
C LEU A 129 -4.20 -3.53 -7.21
N PHE A 130 -4.51 -4.81 -7.40
CA PHE A 130 -4.21 -5.87 -6.44
C PHE A 130 -2.74 -6.28 -6.56
N ILE A 131 -1.96 -5.90 -5.54
CA ILE A 131 -0.52 -6.18 -5.50
C ILE A 131 -0.26 -7.18 -4.36
N PRO A 132 0.18 -8.42 -4.66
CA PRO A 132 0.51 -9.39 -3.64
C PRO A 132 1.64 -8.91 -2.73
N GLU A 133 1.76 -9.54 -1.56
CA GLU A 133 2.91 -9.30 -0.68
C GLU A 133 4.23 -9.59 -1.42
N SER A 134 5.20 -8.71 -1.19
CA SER A 134 6.55 -8.85 -1.72
C SER A 134 7.52 -9.39 -0.67
N PHE A 135 8.56 -10.07 -1.12
CA PHE A 135 9.64 -10.59 -0.31
C PHE A 135 10.96 -10.44 -1.07
N TYR A 136 12.08 -10.40 -0.36
CA TYR A 136 13.39 -10.50 -1.00
C TYR A 136 13.69 -11.98 -1.28
N CYS A 137 13.96 -12.33 -2.54
CA CYS A 137 14.35 -13.69 -2.91
C CYS A 137 15.86 -13.76 -3.13
N LYS A 138 16.51 -14.65 -2.39
CA LYS A 138 17.98 -14.85 -2.44
C LYS A 138 18.44 -15.30 -3.83
N LYS A 139 17.66 -16.15 -4.51
CA LYS A 139 17.96 -16.65 -5.86
C LYS A 139 17.69 -15.63 -6.96
N CYS A 140 16.62 -14.84 -6.84
CA CYS A 140 16.36 -13.73 -7.77
C CYS A 140 17.24 -12.50 -7.49
N ASN A 141 17.93 -12.49 -6.34
CA ASN A 141 18.71 -11.37 -5.83
C ASN A 141 17.94 -10.02 -5.89
N SER A 142 16.65 -10.06 -5.58
CA SER A 142 15.75 -8.91 -5.75
C SER A 142 14.47 -9.06 -4.93
N VAL A 143 13.79 -7.93 -4.76
CA VAL A 143 12.45 -7.87 -4.15
C VAL A 143 11.43 -8.22 -5.21
N VAL A 144 10.69 -9.28 -4.95
CA VAL A 144 9.76 -9.91 -5.90
C VAL A 144 8.49 -10.31 -5.16
N ASN A 145 7.50 -10.83 -5.88
CA ASN A 145 6.28 -11.37 -5.29
C ASN A 145 5.97 -12.77 -5.86
N ILE A 146 4.94 -13.42 -5.31
CA ILE A 146 4.53 -14.78 -5.68
C ILE A 146 4.14 -14.97 -7.16
N LYS A 147 3.78 -13.90 -7.87
CA LYS A 147 3.39 -13.96 -9.29
C LYS A 147 4.59 -13.95 -10.24
N VAL A 148 5.77 -13.51 -9.78
CA VAL A 148 6.95 -13.31 -10.64
C VAL A 148 8.19 -14.10 -10.19
N CYS A 149 8.12 -14.77 -9.04
CA CYS A 149 9.21 -15.58 -8.51
C CYS A 149 8.80 -17.05 -8.39
N PRO A 150 9.50 -18.00 -9.05
CA PRO A 150 9.19 -19.43 -8.97
C PRO A 150 9.81 -20.14 -7.76
N HIS A 151 10.64 -19.45 -6.97
CA HIS A 151 11.42 -20.08 -5.90
C HIS A 151 10.60 -20.33 -4.63
N LYS A 152 11.00 -21.35 -3.87
CA LYS A 152 10.30 -21.81 -2.65
C LYS A 152 10.53 -20.87 -1.47
N GLU A 153 9.77 -21.04 -0.39
CA GLU A 153 9.82 -20.19 0.80
C GLU A 153 11.20 -20.15 1.49
N GLU A 154 11.97 -21.23 1.43
CA GLU A 154 13.36 -21.30 1.94
C GLU A 154 14.30 -20.24 1.31
N ASP A 155 14.01 -19.84 0.08
CA ASP A 155 14.76 -18.83 -0.67
C ASP A 155 14.24 -17.41 -0.42
N ARG A 156 13.17 -17.23 0.36
CA ARG A 156 12.47 -15.96 0.58
C ARG A 156 12.79 -15.38 1.95
N ILE A 157 12.97 -14.07 1.99
CA ILE A 157 13.06 -13.27 3.21
C ILE A 157 11.84 -12.35 3.21
N VAL A 158 10.88 -12.65 4.08
CA VAL A 158 9.65 -11.88 4.23
C VAL A 158 9.97 -10.59 4.98
N VAL A 159 9.42 -9.48 4.51
CA VAL A 159 9.55 -8.18 5.17
C VAL A 159 8.18 -7.82 5.74
N SER A 160 8.10 -7.67 7.06
CA SER A 160 6.90 -7.16 7.73
C SER A 160 7.15 -5.77 8.29
N GLY A 161 6.13 -4.92 8.21
CA GLY A 161 6.11 -3.59 8.84
C GLY A 161 5.45 -3.56 10.22
N THR A 162 5.08 -4.73 10.77
CA THR A 162 4.53 -4.94 12.11
C THR A 162 5.59 -5.42 13.08
#